data_AF-A3YA73-F1
#
_entry.id   AF-A3YA73-F1
#
_cell.length_a   1.000
_cell.length_b   1.000
_cell.length_c   1.000
_cell.angle_alpha   90.00
_cell.angle_beta   90.00
_cell.angle_gamma   90.00
#
_symmetry.space_group_name_H-M   'P 1'
#
loop_
_entity.id
_entity.type
_entity.pdbx_description
1 polymer ?
#
loop_
_entity_poly.entity_id
_entity_poly.type
_entity_poly.pdbx_seq_one_letter_code
_entity_poly.pdbx_strand_id
1 'polypeptide(L)'
;MKVNYFLALACLCLNSAFVYANEALNSSVNFAYKSDFTVQQYATDLPLLPQFDVSTNSQEVMFDRRESFAANVSVNQAIESNKQTSIAFTPSKSMAWKSQYLKQPNLSKINSLYAFPVKNERVPVYYEGQKRVLNRVVLQDKSDQVYFTAQYGDKSDTNIHFNRSKLQYKLKSLAGTMQADGSLNYRKSDPFSAAEKGYIISISLNNKVSDSFVVAPSFRLNGTHTVTLSTSNAKNGSHGSNGRGGSSYSSSVLSSVAGAFAGGSGRDGNNGGDGRRGGDGGDGRNAKDVGTIKVTLLPLSSPFYKEPLKSYRYQSNQGSGRYLFEQDQKLYITAIGGRGGSGGNGGNGGNGGNGEAGSAGRKGSNASAYSSAGSGGSGGNGGDGGDGARGGNGGDGGQGGRGGFVQVSLSGPTSFRAIARNSFSAKVSGGSGGNAGQAGSGGSAGSRGAAGPGGPGGNPYYDSNCTIDYSTGYSSCNPISKPGGYQGSAGSYGRSGSSGRSGSNGSSGSYGSSGSVSFVNSGG
;
A
#
# COMPACT_ATOMS: atom_id res chain seq x y z
N MET A 1 34.23 -17.28 -26.80
CA MET A 1 34.03 -18.37 -27.78
C MET A 1 33.42 -17.73 -29.01
N LYS A 2 34.17 -17.43 -30.09
CA LYS A 2 34.60 -18.34 -31.18
C LYS A 2 33.45 -19.27 -31.64
N VAL A 3 33.04 -19.39 -32.91
CA VAL A 3 33.40 -18.78 -34.21
C VAL A 3 32.48 -19.45 -35.29
N ASN A 4 32.03 -18.70 -36.32
CA ASN A 4 31.75 -19.11 -37.74
C ASN A 4 30.63 -20.15 -38.10
N TYR A 5 30.05 -20.27 -39.31
CA TYR A 5 30.00 -19.66 -40.66
C TYR A 5 28.65 -20.16 -41.28
N PHE A 6 27.94 -19.53 -42.23
CA PHE A 6 28.16 -19.73 -43.68
C PHE A 6 27.31 -18.77 -44.55
N LEU A 7 27.99 -18.22 -45.55
CA LEU A 7 27.50 -17.51 -46.75
C LEU A 7 26.99 -18.52 -47.80
N ALA A 8 26.04 -18.11 -48.64
CA ALA A 8 26.05 -18.48 -50.07
C ALA A 8 25.24 -17.47 -50.89
N LEU A 9 25.96 -16.55 -51.52
CA LEU A 9 25.52 -15.67 -52.59
C LEU A 9 26.02 -16.30 -53.90
N ALA A 10 25.16 -16.55 -54.87
CA ALA A 10 25.56 -17.00 -56.20
C ALA A 10 24.98 -16.05 -57.25
N CYS A 11 25.91 -15.34 -57.90
CA CYS A 11 25.71 -14.49 -59.06
C CYS A 11 26.40 -15.19 -60.24
N LEU A 12 25.73 -15.31 -61.39
CA LEU A 12 26.38 -15.70 -62.65
C LEU A 12 25.62 -15.08 -63.83
N CYS A 13 26.38 -14.42 -64.68
CA CYS A 13 25.95 -13.61 -65.80
C CYS A 13 25.96 -14.39 -67.14
N LEU A 14 25.07 -13.94 -68.03
CA LEU A 14 25.17 -13.84 -69.50
C LEU A 14 25.27 -15.11 -70.36
N ASN A 15 24.28 -15.29 -71.23
CA ASN A 15 24.53 -15.46 -72.67
C ASN A 15 23.30 -15.06 -73.50
N SER A 16 23.57 -14.28 -74.55
CA SER A 16 22.61 -13.79 -75.54
C SER A 16 22.70 -14.62 -76.82
N ALA A 17 21.55 -14.96 -77.41
CA ALA A 17 21.42 -15.20 -78.84
C ALA A 17 19.99 -14.85 -79.30
N PHE A 18 19.93 -14.06 -80.38
CA PHE A 18 18.73 -13.62 -81.06
C PHE A 18 18.06 -14.74 -81.85
N VAL A 19 16.73 -14.74 -81.92
CA VAL A 19 15.97 -15.15 -83.10
C VAL A 19 14.83 -14.14 -83.30
N TYR A 20 14.82 -13.50 -84.47
CA TYR A 20 13.68 -12.76 -84.99
C TYR A 20 12.71 -13.75 -85.64
N ALA A 21 11.41 -13.56 -85.40
CA ALA A 21 10.37 -13.88 -86.37
C ALA A 21 9.20 -12.91 -86.17
N ASN A 22 8.90 -12.20 -87.25
CA ASN A 22 7.72 -11.36 -87.44
C ASN A 22 6.46 -12.22 -87.37
N GLU A 23 5.49 -11.82 -86.55
CA GLU A 23 4.09 -11.90 -86.93
C GLU A 23 3.37 -10.63 -86.50
N ALA A 24 2.83 -9.93 -87.50
CA ALA A 24 1.89 -8.85 -87.33
C ALA A 24 0.57 -9.45 -86.82
N LEU A 25 0.23 -9.17 -85.56
CA LEU A 25 -1.10 -9.38 -85.03
C LEU A 25 -1.66 -8.03 -84.57
N ASN A 26 -2.65 -7.55 -85.34
CA ASN A 26 -3.62 -6.56 -84.91
C ASN A 26 -4.23 -7.04 -83.57
N SER A 27 -3.70 -6.53 -82.46
CA SER A 27 -4.25 -6.77 -81.13
C SER A 27 -4.96 -5.50 -80.67
N SER A 28 -6.28 -5.48 -80.85
CA SER A 28 -7.13 -4.63 -80.01
C SER A 28 -7.12 -5.24 -78.61
N VAL A 29 -6.40 -4.63 -77.67
CA VAL A 29 -6.40 -5.07 -76.28
C VAL A 29 -7.65 -4.50 -75.60
N ASN A 30 -8.68 -5.33 -75.42
CA ASN A 30 -9.81 -5.00 -74.56
C ASN A 30 -9.43 -5.30 -73.10
N PHE A 31 -9.20 -4.25 -72.31
CA PHE A 31 -9.16 -4.37 -70.86
C PHE A 31 -10.58 -4.17 -70.30
N ALA A 32 -11.16 -5.25 -69.78
CA ALA A 32 -12.35 -5.17 -68.93
C ALA A 32 -11.92 -5.36 -67.47
N TYR A 33 -11.99 -4.27 -66.69
CA TYR A 33 -11.85 -4.34 -65.23
C TYR A 33 -13.24 -4.43 -64.61
N LYS A 34 -13.52 -5.54 -63.93
CA LYS A 34 -14.72 -5.72 -63.09
C LYS A 34 -14.29 -5.54 -61.63
N SER A 35 -14.73 -4.46 -61.00
CA SER A 35 -14.45 -4.22 -59.58
C SER A 35 -15.55 -4.86 -58.73
N ASP A 36 -15.19 -5.73 -57.78
CA ASP A 36 -16.10 -6.39 -56.83
C ASP A 36 -16.58 -5.45 -55.70
N PHE A 37 -16.68 -4.15 -55.94
CA PHE A 37 -17.01 -3.16 -54.92
C PHE A 37 -18.46 -2.64 -55.02
N THR A 38 -19.20 -2.84 -53.94
CA THR A 38 -20.57 -2.35 -53.71
C THR A 38 -20.56 -1.05 -52.90
N VAL A 39 -21.69 -0.33 -52.88
CA VAL A 39 -21.89 0.94 -52.14
C VAL A 39 -21.54 0.83 -50.64
N GLN A 40 -21.60 -0.36 -50.03
CA GLN A 40 -21.15 -0.58 -48.65
C GLN A 40 -19.62 -0.38 -48.44
N GLN A 41 -18.79 -0.51 -49.48
CA GLN A 41 -17.33 -0.35 -49.37
C GLN A 41 -16.86 1.10 -49.53
N TYR A 42 -17.75 2.04 -49.87
CA TYR A 42 -17.45 3.49 -49.96
C TYR A 42 -17.28 4.18 -48.59
N ALA A 43 -17.54 3.48 -47.48
CA ALA A 43 -17.48 4.05 -46.15
C ALA A 43 -16.06 4.15 -45.54
N THR A 44 -15.03 3.60 -46.17
CA THR A 44 -13.70 3.46 -45.54
C THR A 44 -12.55 4.27 -46.14
N ASP A 45 -12.60 4.72 -47.39
CA ASP A 45 -11.48 5.47 -48.00
C ASP A 45 -11.99 6.65 -48.84
N LEU A 46 -11.78 7.87 -48.34
CA LEU A 46 -11.95 9.11 -49.12
C LEU A 46 -10.69 9.97 -48.94
N PRO A 47 -9.73 9.92 -49.90
CA PRO A 47 -8.90 11.08 -50.22
C PRO A 47 -9.77 12.13 -50.93
N LEU A 48 -9.45 13.39 -50.64
CA LEU A 48 -10.01 14.66 -51.13
C LEU A 48 -10.70 14.59 -52.52
N LEU A 49 -12.02 14.78 -52.56
CA LEU A 49 -12.73 15.09 -53.80
C LEU A 49 -12.84 16.62 -54.00
N PRO A 50 -12.35 17.20 -55.11
CA PRO A 50 -12.77 18.53 -55.54
C PRO A 50 -14.20 18.44 -56.09
N GLN A 51 -15.04 19.40 -55.70
CA GLN A 51 -16.41 19.53 -56.18
C GLN A 51 -16.43 20.34 -57.47
N PHE A 52 -17.21 19.92 -58.47
CA PHE A 52 -17.38 20.63 -59.74
C PHE A 52 -18.86 21.01 -59.93
N ASP A 53 -19.09 22.28 -60.26
CA ASP A 53 -20.34 22.80 -60.77
C ASP A 53 -20.34 22.66 -62.30
N VAL A 54 -21.37 22.03 -62.86
CA VAL A 54 -21.51 21.85 -64.30
C VAL A 54 -22.82 22.52 -64.72
N SER A 55 -22.79 23.85 -64.81
CA SER A 55 -23.83 24.58 -65.50
C SER A 55 -23.53 24.62 -67.00
N THR A 56 -24.52 24.17 -67.78
CA THR A 56 -24.81 24.43 -69.20
C THR A 56 -24.33 23.41 -70.27
N ASN A 57 -25.35 22.72 -70.81
CA ASN A 57 -25.55 22.32 -72.21
C ASN A 57 -24.50 21.45 -72.93
N SER A 58 -24.32 20.21 -72.50
CA SER A 58 -23.97 19.14 -73.44
C SER A 58 -24.70 17.85 -73.08
N GLN A 59 -25.52 17.36 -74.00
CA GLN A 59 -26.14 16.04 -73.94
C GLN A 59 -25.05 14.96 -73.98
N GLU A 60 -25.23 13.96 -73.11
CA GLU A 60 -24.54 12.67 -73.06
C GLU A 60 -23.00 12.66 -73.08
N VAL A 61 -22.42 12.71 -71.87
CA VAL A 61 -21.16 11.99 -71.59
C VAL A 61 -21.27 11.34 -70.21
N MET A 62 -21.26 10.00 -70.18
CA MET A 62 -21.05 9.25 -68.93
C MET A 62 -19.59 9.39 -68.50
N PHE A 63 -19.34 9.96 -67.32
CA PHE A 63 -18.00 10.12 -66.77
C PHE A 63 -17.70 9.08 -65.68
N ASP A 64 -16.66 8.29 -65.92
CA ASP A 64 -15.96 7.48 -64.93
C ASP A 64 -15.04 8.37 -64.08
N ARG A 65 -15.04 8.18 -62.76
CA ARG A 65 -14.33 9.00 -61.76
C ARG A 65 -13.55 8.13 -60.79
N ARG A 66 -12.26 7.89 -61.04
CA ARG A 66 -11.21 7.66 -60.02
C ARG A 66 -9.85 8.20 -60.48
N GLU A 67 -8.97 8.37 -59.50
CA GLU A 67 -7.77 9.21 -59.43
C GLU A 67 -6.70 9.01 -60.52
N SER A 68 -5.96 10.09 -60.77
CA SER A 68 -4.97 10.36 -61.84
C SER A 68 -5.56 10.60 -63.24
N PHE A 69 -5.66 11.88 -63.60
CA PHE A 69 -5.96 12.30 -64.97
C PHE A 69 -4.68 12.10 -65.82
N ALA A 70 -4.50 10.90 -66.37
CA ALA A 70 -3.69 10.73 -67.57
C ALA A 70 -4.64 10.83 -68.77
N ALA A 71 -4.60 11.94 -69.49
CA ALA A 71 -5.30 12.05 -70.76
C ALA A 71 -4.58 11.14 -71.76
N ASN A 72 -5.13 9.95 -72.03
CA ASN A 72 -4.70 9.15 -73.17
C ASN A 72 -5.23 9.83 -74.44
N VAL A 73 -4.36 10.55 -75.12
CA VAL A 73 -4.61 11.04 -76.48
C VAL A 73 -4.31 9.89 -77.43
N SER A 74 -5.33 9.19 -77.91
CA SER A 74 -5.18 8.27 -79.05
C SER A 74 -5.22 9.09 -80.34
N VAL A 75 -4.07 9.30 -80.94
CA VAL A 75 -3.98 9.82 -82.31
C VAL A 75 -4.18 8.65 -83.25
N ASN A 76 -5.35 8.53 -83.87
CA ASN A 76 -5.53 7.65 -85.02
C ASN A 76 -4.90 8.34 -86.24
N GLN A 77 -3.62 8.06 -86.47
CA GLN A 77 -2.95 8.44 -87.70
C GLN A 77 -2.74 7.19 -88.55
N ALA A 78 -3.35 7.17 -89.74
CA ALA A 78 -2.98 6.22 -90.77
C ALA A 78 -1.56 6.58 -91.24
N ILE A 79 -0.57 5.78 -90.84
CA ILE A 79 0.81 5.99 -91.26
C ILE A 79 0.95 5.40 -92.66
N GLU A 80 0.94 6.26 -93.69
CA GLU A 80 1.52 5.89 -94.97
C GLU A 80 3.04 5.74 -94.79
N SER A 81 3.57 4.56 -95.10
CA SER A 81 4.89 4.08 -94.67
C SER A 81 6.10 4.82 -95.28
N ASN A 82 5.91 5.86 -96.07
CA ASN A 82 7.00 6.51 -96.82
C ASN A 82 6.95 8.04 -96.71
N LYS A 83 7.31 8.57 -95.52
CA LYS A 83 7.99 9.87 -95.28
C LYS A 83 7.87 10.26 -93.79
N GLN A 84 8.79 9.79 -92.96
CA GLN A 84 8.94 10.30 -91.59
C GLN A 84 9.74 11.61 -91.60
N THR A 85 9.06 12.75 -91.61
CA THR A 85 9.62 13.98 -91.02
C THR A 85 9.47 13.91 -89.50
N SER A 86 10.49 14.33 -88.76
CA SER A 86 10.46 14.39 -87.30
C SER A 86 9.21 15.12 -86.80
N ILE A 87 8.37 14.41 -86.05
CA ILE A 87 7.17 14.99 -85.44
C ILE A 87 7.63 15.93 -84.33
N ALA A 88 7.57 17.24 -84.58
CA ALA A 88 7.79 18.24 -83.55
C ALA A 88 6.57 18.27 -82.61
N PHE A 89 6.70 17.64 -81.45
CA PHE A 89 5.71 17.78 -80.38
C PHE A 89 5.80 19.21 -79.84
N THR A 90 4.81 20.04 -80.17
CA THR A 90 4.65 21.32 -79.50
C THR A 90 4.04 21.01 -78.13
N PRO A 91 4.68 21.37 -77.00
CA PRO A 91 4.08 21.17 -75.68
C PRO A 91 2.69 21.80 -75.68
N SER A 92 1.66 21.00 -75.40
CA SER A 92 0.31 21.54 -75.27
C SER A 92 0.32 22.62 -74.19
N LYS A 93 -0.34 23.76 -74.49
CA LYS A 93 -0.49 24.87 -73.53
C LYS A 93 -0.87 24.29 -72.16
N SER A 94 -0.11 24.62 -71.11
CA SER A 94 -0.42 24.15 -69.76
C SER A 94 -1.85 24.58 -69.41
N MET A 95 -2.78 23.64 -69.25
CA MET A 95 -4.08 23.95 -68.69
C MET A 95 -3.87 24.30 -67.22
N ALA A 96 -4.02 25.57 -66.88
CA ALA A 96 -4.11 26.00 -65.50
C ALA A 96 -5.47 25.57 -64.94
N TRP A 97 -5.54 24.33 -64.46
CA TRP A 97 -6.71 23.83 -63.73
C TRP A 97 -6.82 24.63 -62.42
N LYS A 98 -7.72 25.61 -62.38
CA LYS A 98 -8.14 26.23 -61.12
C LYS A 98 -9.24 25.36 -60.53
N SER A 99 -8.95 24.73 -59.39
CA SER A 99 -10.00 24.08 -58.59
C SER A 99 -11.03 25.14 -58.19
N GLN A 100 -12.25 25.01 -58.72
CA GLN A 100 -13.39 25.81 -58.27
C GLN A 100 -14.00 25.10 -57.07
N TYR A 101 -13.63 25.53 -55.86
CA TYR A 101 -14.28 25.02 -54.66
C TYR A 101 -15.70 25.58 -54.54
N LEU A 102 -16.64 24.74 -54.12
CA LEU A 102 -17.98 25.24 -53.80
C LEU A 102 -17.86 26.26 -52.68
N LYS A 103 -18.68 27.31 -52.79
CA LYS A 103 -18.84 28.25 -51.68
C LYS A 103 -19.38 27.51 -50.47
N GLN A 104 -19.00 27.95 -49.28
CA GLN A 104 -19.57 27.44 -48.03
C GLN A 104 -21.11 27.46 -48.09
N PRO A 105 -21.79 26.41 -47.59
CA PRO A 105 -23.23 26.29 -47.73
C PRO A 105 -23.96 27.37 -46.97
N ASN A 106 -25.12 27.77 -47.49
CA ASN A 106 -26.09 28.47 -46.67
C ASN A 106 -26.65 27.49 -45.62
N LEU A 107 -26.42 27.79 -44.34
CA LEU A 107 -26.81 26.91 -43.23
C LEU A 107 -28.32 26.62 -43.18
N SER A 108 -29.16 27.49 -43.75
CA SER A 108 -30.62 27.25 -43.83
C SER A 108 -31.01 26.21 -44.89
N LYS A 109 -30.09 25.88 -45.81
CA LYS A 109 -30.27 24.89 -46.87
C LYS A 109 -29.79 23.49 -46.48
N ILE A 110 -29.01 23.35 -45.41
CA ILE A 110 -28.62 22.03 -44.89
C ILE A 110 -29.86 21.30 -44.37
N ASN A 111 -30.12 20.09 -44.86
CA ASN A 111 -31.23 19.24 -44.43
C ASN A 111 -30.76 17.94 -43.76
N SER A 112 -29.51 17.51 -43.99
CA SER A 112 -28.95 16.31 -43.38
C SER A 112 -27.55 16.52 -42.82
N LEU A 113 -27.23 15.78 -41.77
CA LEU A 113 -25.91 15.73 -41.12
C LEU A 113 -25.59 14.27 -40.81
N TYR A 114 -24.35 13.87 -41.05
CA TYR A 114 -23.86 12.51 -40.83
C TYR A 114 -22.53 12.55 -40.05
N ALA A 115 -22.52 11.90 -38.89
CA ALA A 115 -21.37 11.77 -38.03
C ALA A 115 -20.61 10.48 -38.34
N PHE A 116 -19.30 10.60 -38.59
CA PHE A 116 -18.44 9.44 -38.86
C PHE A 116 -17.55 9.19 -37.65
N PRO A 117 -17.92 8.27 -36.74
CA PRO A 117 -17.08 7.94 -35.58
C PRO A 117 -15.76 7.29 -35.98
N VAL A 118 -14.79 7.33 -35.06
CA VAL A 118 -13.56 6.53 -35.18
C VAL A 118 -13.94 5.05 -35.02
N LYS A 119 -13.60 4.24 -36.03
CA LYS A 119 -13.95 2.81 -36.08
C LYS A 119 -13.28 2.04 -34.93
N ASN A 120 -14.03 1.11 -34.33
CA ASN A 120 -13.61 0.24 -33.24
C ASN A 120 -13.11 0.97 -31.98
N GLU A 121 -13.40 2.26 -31.85
CA GLU A 121 -12.92 3.02 -30.73
C GLU A 121 -13.71 2.70 -29.46
N ARG A 122 -12.98 2.45 -28.37
CA ARG A 122 -13.57 2.19 -27.05
C ARG A 122 -13.09 3.18 -26.01
N VAL A 123 -14.00 3.66 -25.17
CA VAL A 123 -13.72 4.68 -24.16
C VAL A 123 -13.69 4.04 -22.77
N PRO A 124 -12.57 4.14 -22.02
CA PRO A 124 -12.48 3.58 -20.68
C PRO A 124 -13.54 4.15 -19.72
N VAL A 125 -14.11 3.29 -18.88
CA VAL A 125 -15.18 3.68 -17.94
C VAL A 125 -14.64 4.00 -16.54
N TYR A 126 -13.50 3.41 -16.19
CA TYR A 126 -12.92 3.49 -14.83
C TYR A 126 -11.95 4.64 -14.63
N TYR A 127 -11.64 5.37 -15.68
CA TYR A 127 -10.60 6.40 -15.70
C TYR A 127 -11.14 7.70 -16.26
N GLU A 128 -10.42 8.77 -16.02
CA GLU A 128 -10.61 10.03 -16.72
C GLU A 128 -9.56 10.14 -17.83
N GLY A 129 -9.89 10.84 -18.90
CA GLY A 129 -8.96 11.07 -19.98
C GLY A 129 -9.60 11.71 -21.19
N GLN A 130 -8.84 11.77 -22.27
CA GLN A 130 -9.27 12.33 -23.55
C GLN A 130 -9.04 11.29 -24.65
N LYS A 131 -10.04 11.11 -25.51
CA LYS A 131 -9.95 10.16 -26.63
C LYS A 131 -10.65 10.69 -27.86
N ARG A 132 -10.02 10.60 -29.03
CA ARG A 132 -10.64 10.99 -30.30
C ARG A 132 -11.67 9.94 -30.70
N VAL A 133 -12.94 10.34 -30.78
CA VAL A 133 -14.06 9.42 -31.05
C VAL A 133 -14.86 9.78 -32.30
N LEU A 134 -14.66 10.99 -32.84
CA LEU A 134 -15.27 11.45 -34.08
C LEU A 134 -14.17 11.67 -35.13
N ASN A 135 -14.34 11.10 -36.32
CA ASN A 135 -13.39 11.19 -37.41
C ASN A 135 -13.70 12.36 -38.35
N ARG A 136 -14.97 12.52 -38.75
CA ARG A 136 -15.44 13.67 -39.55
C ARG A 136 -16.95 13.87 -39.44
N VAL A 137 -17.44 15.00 -39.93
CA VAL A 137 -18.87 15.27 -40.16
C VAL A 137 -19.09 15.61 -41.62
N VAL A 138 -20.13 15.02 -42.21
CA VAL A 138 -20.59 15.30 -43.57
C VAL A 138 -21.97 15.92 -43.49
N LEU A 139 -22.22 16.94 -44.28
CA LEU A 139 -23.48 17.65 -44.38
C LEU A 139 -23.99 17.55 -45.81
N GLN A 140 -25.30 17.48 -45.99
CA GLN A 140 -25.94 17.53 -47.30
C GLN A 140 -26.99 18.65 -47.28
N ASP A 141 -27.06 19.41 -48.38
CA ASP A 141 -28.09 20.41 -48.56
C ASP A 141 -29.28 19.89 -49.38
N LYS A 142 -30.33 20.70 -49.47
CA LYS A 142 -31.55 20.41 -50.24
C LYS A 142 -31.34 20.22 -51.74
N SER A 143 -30.15 20.56 -52.26
CA SER A 143 -29.77 20.38 -53.66
C SER A 143 -28.78 19.21 -53.82
N ASP A 144 -28.70 18.34 -52.83
CA ASP A 144 -27.82 17.16 -52.77
C ASP A 144 -26.32 17.49 -52.85
N GLN A 145 -25.93 18.74 -52.58
CA GLN A 145 -24.53 19.11 -52.45
C GLN A 145 -24.00 18.68 -51.09
N VAL A 146 -22.81 18.06 -51.09
CA VAL A 146 -22.19 17.46 -49.92
C VAL A 146 -21.07 18.35 -49.40
N TYR A 147 -20.99 18.58 -48.11
CA TYR A 147 -19.93 19.36 -47.47
C TYR A 147 -19.33 18.52 -46.36
N PHE A 148 -18.05 18.69 -46.07
CA PHE A 148 -17.39 17.87 -45.05
C PHE A 148 -16.45 18.71 -44.20
N THR A 149 -16.36 18.38 -42.92
CA THR A 149 -15.28 18.91 -42.08
C THR A 149 -13.95 18.29 -42.50
N ALA A 150 -12.84 18.96 -42.19
CA ALA A 150 -11.54 18.30 -42.14
C ALA A 150 -11.62 17.10 -41.20
N GLN A 151 -10.78 16.11 -41.44
CA GLN A 151 -10.62 15.01 -40.50
C GLN A 151 -10.19 15.58 -39.14
N TYR A 152 -10.82 15.14 -38.06
CA TYR A 152 -10.52 15.66 -36.73
C TYR A 152 -9.09 15.26 -36.33
N GLY A 153 -8.24 16.27 -36.09
CA GLY A 153 -6.80 16.12 -35.88
C GLY A 153 -5.97 16.76 -37.01
N ASP A 154 -6.57 16.96 -38.18
CA ASP A 154 -5.89 17.53 -39.34
C ASP A 154 -6.11 19.04 -39.45
N LYS A 155 -5.26 19.69 -40.25
CA LYS A 155 -5.39 21.11 -40.54
C LYS A 155 -6.57 21.35 -41.48
N SER A 156 -7.49 22.23 -41.07
CA SER A 156 -8.64 22.61 -41.88
C SER A 156 -8.27 23.67 -42.93
N ASP A 157 -8.55 23.37 -44.19
CA ASP A 157 -8.65 24.38 -45.26
C ASP A 157 -10.07 24.98 -45.29
N THR A 158 -10.20 26.30 -45.12
CA THR A 158 -11.50 27.00 -45.10
C THR A 158 -12.21 27.09 -46.45
N ASN A 159 -11.48 26.89 -47.54
CA ASN A 159 -12.05 26.88 -48.89
C ASN A 159 -12.68 25.52 -49.23
N ILE A 160 -12.25 24.45 -48.56
CA ILE A 160 -12.67 23.07 -48.85
C ILE A 160 -13.59 22.55 -47.75
N HIS A 161 -13.23 22.81 -46.50
CA HIS A 161 -13.87 22.18 -45.36
C HIS A 161 -14.95 23.04 -44.75
N PHE A 162 -16.05 22.41 -44.37
CA PHE A 162 -17.07 23.03 -43.54
C PHE A 162 -16.47 23.43 -42.18
N ASN A 163 -16.74 24.67 -41.74
CA ASN A 163 -16.23 25.15 -40.46
C ASN A 163 -16.92 24.44 -39.29
N ARG A 164 -16.16 23.55 -38.63
CA ARG A 164 -16.58 22.77 -37.45
C ARG A 164 -17.05 23.61 -36.26
N SER A 165 -16.63 24.87 -36.13
CA SER A 165 -17.09 25.74 -35.03
C SER A 165 -18.58 26.08 -35.11
N LYS A 166 -19.22 25.83 -36.25
CA LYS A 166 -20.67 25.99 -36.46
C LYS A 166 -21.47 24.78 -35.95
N LEU A 167 -20.80 23.67 -35.63
CA LEU A 167 -21.42 22.47 -35.09
C LEU A 167 -21.46 22.53 -33.57
N GLN A 168 -22.53 22.00 -32.99
CA GLN A 168 -22.67 21.82 -31.55
C GLN A 168 -22.47 20.34 -31.21
N TYR A 169 -21.68 20.08 -30.18
CA TYR A 169 -21.34 18.73 -29.75
C TYR A 169 -21.87 18.53 -28.34
N LYS A 170 -22.63 17.47 -28.12
CA LYS A 170 -23.22 17.17 -26.82
C LYS A 170 -23.06 15.70 -26.49
N LEU A 171 -22.43 15.42 -25.36
CA LEU A 171 -22.51 14.10 -24.74
C LEU A 171 -23.88 13.98 -24.05
N LYS A 172 -24.68 12.99 -24.46
CA LYS A 172 -26.04 12.75 -23.93
C LYS A 172 -26.10 11.68 -22.84
N SER A 173 -25.06 10.88 -22.67
CA SER A 173 -24.98 9.83 -21.65
C SER A 173 -23.60 9.80 -20.97
N LEU A 174 -23.55 9.24 -19.76
CA LEU A 174 -22.32 9.06 -18.97
C LEU A 174 -21.62 10.38 -18.61
N ALA A 175 -20.50 10.29 -17.90
CA ALA A 175 -19.77 11.45 -17.43
C ALA A 175 -18.68 11.87 -18.43
N GLY A 176 -18.67 13.15 -18.80
CA GLY A 176 -17.67 13.71 -19.72
C GLY A 176 -18.18 14.90 -20.51
N THR A 177 -17.38 15.34 -21.48
CA THR A 177 -17.73 16.40 -22.42
C THR A 177 -17.15 16.11 -23.79
N MET A 178 -17.96 16.27 -24.84
CA MET A 178 -17.50 16.19 -26.22
C MET A 178 -16.92 17.55 -26.64
N GLN A 179 -15.72 17.55 -27.20
CA GLN A 179 -15.01 18.74 -27.65
C GLN A 179 -15.20 18.96 -29.15
N ALA A 180 -15.05 20.22 -29.58
CA ALA A 180 -15.20 20.62 -30.98
C ALA A 180 -14.07 20.10 -31.90
N ASP A 181 -13.01 19.51 -31.33
CA ASP A 181 -11.92 18.86 -32.06
C ASP A 181 -12.17 17.36 -32.29
N GLY A 182 -13.38 16.85 -32.00
CA GLY A 182 -13.73 15.44 -32.19
C GLY A 182 -13.26 14.52 -31.07
N SER A 183 -12.66 15.08 -30.01
CA SER A 183 -12.28 14.33 -28.82
C SER A 183 -13.37 14.34 -27.74
N LEU A 184 -13.45 13.25 -27.00
CA LEU A 184 -14.27 13.09 -25.82
C LEU A 184 -13.36 13.17 -24.59
N ASN A 185 -13.59 14.17 -23.76
CA ASN A 185 -13.04 14.24 -22.40
C ASN A 185 -13.95 13.42 -21.49
N TYR A 186 -13.65 12.14 -21.30
CA TYR A 186 -14.45 11.22 -20.50
C TYR A 186 -14.03 11.26 -19.03
N ARG A 187 -14.99 11.01 -18.15
CA ARG A 187 -14.78 10.87 -16.70
C ARG A 187 -15.25 9.50 -16.23
N LYS A 188 -14.85 9.14 -15.01
CA LYS A 188 -15.32 7.92 -14.36
C LYS A 188 -16.85 7.88 -14.36
N SER A 189 -17.40 6.80 -14.90
CA SER A 189 -18.84 6.60 -15.08
C SER A 189 -19.29 5.32 -14.40
N ASP A 190 -20.60 5.20 -14.13
CA ASP A 190 -21.17 3.94 -13.64
C ASP A 190 -21.03 2.85 -14.72
N PRO A 191 -20.33 1.73 -14.44
CA PRO A 191 -20.06 0.73 -15.45
C PRO A 191 -21.30 -0.03 -15.93
N PHE A 192 -22.34 -0.12 -15.12
CA PHE A 192 -23.58 -0.79 -15.52
C PHE A 192 -24.37 0.06 -16.51
N SER A 193 -24.53 1.36 -16.22
CA SER A 193 -25.10 2.32 -17.16
C SER A 193 -24.29 2.41 -18.46
N ALA A 194 -22.96 2.35 -18.37
CA ALA A 194 -22.10 2.36 -19.55
C ALA A 194 -22.30 1.11 -20.41
N ALA A 195 -22.43 -0.07 -19.79
CA ALA A 195 -22.62 -1.33 -20.51
C ALA A 195 -23.94 -1.40 -21.26
N GLU A 196 -24.97 -0.72 -20.75
CA GLU A 196 -26.28 -0.62 -21.38
C GLU A 196 -26.29 0.43 -22.51
N LYS A 197 -25.76 1.63 -22.24
CA LYS A 197 -26.01 2.82 -23.09
C LYS A 197 -24.83 3.22 -23.99
N GLY A 198 -23.60 2.92 -23.56
CA GLY A 198 -22.39 3.49 -24.16
C GLY A 198 -22.34 5.02 -24.06
N TYR A 199 -21.38 5.64 -24.75
CA TYR A 199 -21.26 7.09 -24.84
C TYR A 199 -22.04 7.59 -26.06
N ILE A 200 -23.23 8.13 -25.82
CA ILE A 200 -24.13 8.67 -26.84
C ILE A 200 -23.73 10.11 -27.12
N ILE A 201 -23.20 10.36 -28.31
CA ILE A 201 -22.73 11.67 -28.73
C ILE A 201 -23.69 12.19 -29.79
N SER A 202 -24.12 13.43 -29.63
CA SER A 202 -24.98 14.12 -30.58
C SER A 202 -24.25 15.31 -31.17
N ILE A 203 -24.39 15.46 -32.48
CA ILE A 203 -23.85 16.59 -33.24
C ILE A 203 -25.02 17.28 -33.90
N SER A 204 -25.13 18.59 -33.75
CA SER A 204 -26.20 19.37 -34.37
C SER A 204 -25.67 20.63 -35.06
N LEU A 205 -26.43 21.09 -36.05
CA LEU A 205 -26.25 22.39 -36.69
C LEU A 205 -27.53 23.20 -36.47
N ASN A 206 -27.41 24.32 -35.75
CA ASN A 206 -28.51 25.25 -35.46
C ASN A 206 -29.78 24.60 -34.87
N ASN A 207 -29.64 23.49 -34.14
CA ASN A 207 -30.74 22.67 -33.61
C ASN A 207 -31.77 22.17 -34.64
N LYS A 208 -31.51 22.33 -35.96
CA LYS A 208 -32.42 21.92 -37.04
C LYS A 208 -32.12 20.54 -37.55
N VAL A 209 -30.84 20.26 -37.75
CA VAL A 209 -30.35 18.96 -38.20
C VAL A 209 -29.40 18.43 -37.16
N SER A 210 -29.51 17.14 -36.86
CA SER A 210 -28.65 16.48 -35.90
C SER A 210 -28.47 15.03 -36.26
N ASP A 211 -27.31 14.51 -35.91
CA ASP A 211 -27.03 13.09 -35.90
C ASP A 211 -26.60 12.67 -34.50
N SER A 212 -26.64 11.37 -34.22
CA SER A 212 -26.12 10.80 -32.99
C SER A 212 -25.51 9.43 -33.25
N PHE A 213 -24.39 9.17 -32.59
CA PHE A 213 -23.72 7.88 -32.64
C PHE A 213 -23.33 7.44 -31.23
N VAL A 214 -23.05 6.14 -31.08
CA VAL A 214 -22.67 5.54 -29.80
C VAL A 214 -21.25 5.03 -29.88
N VAL A 215 -20.43 5.44 -28.91
CA VAL A 215 -19.07 4.91 -28.74
C VAL A 215 -19.10 3.82 -27.66
N ALA A 216 -18.53 2.67 -28.00
CA ALA A 216 -18.51 1.53 -27.11
C ALA A 216 -17.66 1.84 -25.85
N PRO A 217 -18.09 1.44 -24.66
CA PRO A 217 -17.26 1.53 -23.46
C PRO A 217 -16.17 0.44 -23.48
N SER A 218 -15.05 0.69 -22.79
CA SER A 218 -14.10 -0.35 -22.37
C SER A 218 -14.17 -0.54 -20.85
N PHE A 219 -14.23 -1.81 -20.44
CA PHE A 219 -14.28 -2.21 -19.03
C PHE A 219 -12.94 -2.76 -18.54
N ARG A 220 -11.87 -2.62 -19.32
CA ARG A 220 -10.52 -2.98 -18.92
C ARG A 220 -10.03 -2.05 -17.82
N LEU A 221 -9.53 -2.64 -16.74
CA LEU A 221 -8.60 -1.94 -15.85
C LEU A 221 -7.17 -2.27 -16.28
N ASN A 222 -6.26 -1.33 -16.00
CA ASN A 222 -4.84 -1.57 -16.13
C ASN A 222 -4.42 -2.61 -15.07
N GLY A 223 -3.99 -3.79 -15.55
CA GLY A 223 -3.52 -4.89 -14.70
C GLY A 223 -4.62 -5.69 -14.00
N THR A 224 -4.21 -6.48 -13.01
CA THR A 224 -5.11 -7.31 -12.20
C THR A 224 -5.80 -6.45 -11.14
N HIS A 225 -7.13 -6.50 -11.08
CA HIS A 225 -7.86 -5.84 -10.00
C HIS A 225 -7.72 -6.65 -8.71
N THR A 226 -7.27 -6.00 -7.63
CA THR A 226 -7.11 -6.64 -6.32
C THR A 226 -8.01 -5.97 -5.29
N VAL A 227 -8.80 -6.77 -4.59
CA VAL A 227 -9.59 -6.34 -3.43
C VAL A 227 -8.94 -6.92 -2.17
N THR A 228 -8.48 -6.04 -1.27
CA THR A 228 -7.89 -6.44 0.01
C THR A 228 -8.91 -6.24 1.12
N LEU A 229 -9.26 -7.34 1.81
CA LEU A 229 -10.17 -7.38 2.94
C LEU A 229 -9.38 -7.82 4.17
N SER A 230 -9.05 -6.88 5.04
CA SER A 230 -8.30 -7.14 6.27
C SER A 230 -9.06 -6.63 7.48
N THR A 231 -8.88 -7.28 8.63
CA THR A 231 -9.43 -6.78 9.90
C THR A 231 -8.40 -5.98 10.68
N SER A 232 -8.88 -5.17 11.62
CA SER A 232 -8.02 -4.42 12.53
C SER A 232 -7.18 -5.35 13.42
N ASN A 233 -5.92 -4.97 13.64
CA ASN A 233 -5.07 -5.60 14.65
C ASN A 233 -5.66 -5.44 16.05
N ALA A 234 -5.36 -6.40 16.91
CA ALA A 234 -5.80 -6.38 18.30
C ALA A 234 -4.93 -5.47 19.16
N LYS A 235 -5.46 -5.09 20.33
CA LYS A 235 -4.77 -4.22 21.28
C LYS A 235 -3.75 -5.02 22.09
N ASN A 236 -2.61 -4.42 22.35
CA ASN A 236 -1.60 -4.96 23.26
C ASN A 236 -2.11 -4.93 24.71
N GLY A 237 -1.53 -5.81 25.53
CA GLY A 237 -1.67 -5.79 26.97
C GLY A 237 -0.91 -4.64 27.62
N SER A 238 -1.34 -4.24 28.81
CA SER A 238 -0.70 -3.20 29.61
C SER A 238 0.52 -3.72 30.33
N HIS A 239 1.57 -2.90 30.48
CA HIS A 239 2.71 -3.26 31.31
C HIS A 239 2.34 -3.25 32.80
N GLY A 240 2.92 -4.19 33.55
CA GLY A 240 2.84 -4.23 35.00
C GLY A 240 3.65 -3.10 35.64
N SER A 241 3.21 -2.64 36.80
CA SER A 241 3.90 -1.59 37.56
C SER A 241 5.09 -2.17 38.35
N ASN A 242 6.17 -1.41 38.48
CA ASN A 242 7.27 -1.83 39.35
C ASN A 242 6.85 -1.80 40.82
N GLY A 243 7.35 -2.78 41.56
CA GLY A 243 7.30 -2.86 43.00
C GLY A 243 8.10 -1.74 43.65
N ARG A 244 7.64 -1.27 44.81
CA ARG A 244 8.36 -0.27 45.61
C ARG A 244 9.41 -0.96 46.47
N GLY A 245 10.59 -0.36 46.59
CA GLY A 245 11.60 -0.83 47.53
C GLY A 245 11.13 -0.75 48.98
N GLY A 246 11.71 -1.59 49.83
CA GLY A 246 11.52 -1.59 51.26
C GLY A 246 12.25 -0.44 51.92
N SER A 247 11.71 -0.01 53.07
CA SER A 247 12.29 1.09 53.84
C SER A 247 13.66 0.69 54.37
N SER A 248 14.68 1.48 54.07
CA SER A 248 15.98 1.36 54.76
C SER A 248 15.97 2.32 55.95
N TYR A 249 16.32 1.82 57.13
CA TYR A 249 16.47 2.67 58.31
C TYR A 249 17.93 3.05 58.42
N SER A 250 18.23 4.31 58.11
CA SER A 250 19.51 4.91 58.46
C SER A 250 19.26 5.74 59.70
N SER A 251 19.70 5.26 60.87
CA SER A 251 19.98 6.22 61.92
C SER A 251 21.21 7.01 61.52
N SER A 252 21.14 8.31 61.75
CA SER A 252 22.31 9.15 61.76
C SER A 252 23.34 8.54 62.72
N VAL A 253 24.61 8.63 62.35
CA VAL A 253 25.81 8.20 63.10
C VAL A 253 25.84 8.73 64.56
N LEU A 254 24.88 9.56 64.96
CA LEU A 254 24.68 10.05 66.32
C LEU A 254 23.99 9.05 67.26
N SER A 255 23.23 8.06 66.75
CA SER A 255 22.59 7.04 67.60
C SER A 255 23.61 6.10 68.25
N SER A 256 24.70 5.76 67.53
CA SER A 256 25.80 4.95 68.06
C SER A 256 26.60 5.66 69.17
N VAL A 257 26.46 6.98 69.33
CA VAL A 257 27.13 7.78 70.37
C VAL A 257 26.20 8.06 71.57
N ALA A 258 24.88 8.10 71.36
CA ALA A 258 23.91 8.49 72.41
C ALA A 258 23.76 7.47 73.56
N GLY A 259 24.16 6.20 73.36
CA GLY A 259 24.19 5.19 74.43
C GLY A 259 25.25 5.45 75.52
N ALA A 260 26.18 6.38 75.31
CA ALA A 260 27.32 6.60 76.20
C ALA A 260 26.98 7.27 77.55
N PHE A 261 25.77 7.80 77.74
CA PHE A 261 25.46 8.69 78.88
C PHE A 261 24.52 8.13 79.97
N ALA A 262 23.87 6.97 79.77
CA ALA A 262 23.03 6.32 80.80
C ALA A 262 23.31 4.79 80.84
N GLY A 263 23.40 4.18 82.03
CA GLY A 263 24.10 2.90 82.36
C GLY A 263 23.63 1.59 81.72
N GLY A 264 23.20 1.57 80.45
CA GLY A 264 22.64 0.40 79.78
C GLY A 264 23.44 -0.13 78.58
N SER A 265 22.94 -1.22 78.02
CA SER A 265 23.38 -1.82 76.76
C SER A 265 23.07 -0.90 75.57
N GLY A 266 23.82 -1.05 74.48
CA GLY A 266 23.51 -0.42 73.20
C GLY A 266 22.13 -0.87 72.69
N ARG A 267 21.42 0.03 71.98
CA ARG A 267 20.14 -0.29 71.34
C ARG A 267 20.37 -1.13 70.08
N ASP A 268 19.46 -2.08 69.85
CA ASP A 268 19.43 -2.84 68.61
C ASP A 268 19.07 -1.93 67.42
N GLY A 269 19.64 -2.23 66.26
CA GLY A 269 19.29 -1.58 65.01
C GLY A 269 17.92 -2.03 64.50
N ASN A 270 17.23 -1.13 63.80
CA ASN A 270 15.95 -1.47 63.16
C ASN A 270 16.12 -2.39 61.96
N ASN A 271 15.15 -3.28 61.76
CA ASN A 271 15.11 -4.15 60.58
C ASN A 271 14.71 -3.35 59.34
N GLY A 272 15.36 -3.60 58.21
CA GLY A 272 14.93 -3.08 56.92
C GLY A 272 13.55 -3.64 56.53
N GLY A 273 12.76 -2.84 55.83
CA GLY A 273 11.45 -3.26 55.32
C GLY A 273 11.58 -4.12 54.06
N ASP A 274 10.59 -4.97 53.80
CA ASP A 274 10.57 -5.77 52.57
C ASP A 274 10.20 -4.94 51.34
N GLY A 275 10.72 -5.37 50.19
CA GLY A 275 10.25 -4.87 48.90
C GLY A 275 8.79 -5.23 48.65
N ARG A 276 8.16 -4.53 47.71
CA ARG A 276 6.82 -4.88 47.20
C ARG A 276 6.90 -5.58 45.86
N ARG A 277 5.97 -6.49 45.61
CA ARG A 277 5.89 -7.25 44.35
C ARG A 277 5.68 -6.30 43.15
N GLY A 278 6.31 -6.62 42.02
CA GLY A 278 5.95 -6.03 40.73
C GLY A 278 4.59 -6.53 40.24
N GLY A 279 3.82 -5.64 39.60
CA GLY A 279 2.55 -5.99 38.97
C GLY A 279 2.75 -6.86 37.73
N ASP A 280 1.79 -7.73 37.45
CA ASP A 280 1.83 -8.57 36.26
C ASP A 280 1.47 -7.74 35.02
N GLY A 281 2.05 -8.09 33.87
CA GLY A 281 1.65 -7.55 32.58
C GLY A 281 0.32 -8.15 32.13
N GLY A 282 -0.51 -7.34 31.48
CA GLY A 282 -1.80 -7.79 30.94
C GLY A 282 -1.61 -8.54 29.61
N ASP A 283 -2.59 -9.37 29.26
CA ASP A 283 -2.55 -10.12 28.01
C ASP A 283 -2.87 -9.24 26.79
N GLY A 284 -2.25 -9.58 25.67
CA GLY A 284 -2.62 -9.08 24.37
C GLY A 284 -3.96 -9.65 23.93
N ARG A 285 -4.80 -8.84 23.30
CA ARG A 285 -6.12 -9.29 22.83
C ARG A 285 -6.00 -10.15 21.57
N ASN A 286 -6.95 -11.06 21.38
CA ASN A 286 -7.07 -11.80 20.12
C ASN A 286 -7.53 -10.88 18.98
N ALA A 287 -7.01 -11.14 17.79
CA ALA A 287 -7.45 -10.43 16.59
C ALA A 287 -8.80 -10.93 16.06
N LYS A 288 -9.42 -10.09 15.23
CA LYS A 288 -10.70 -10.40 14.61
C LYS A 288 -10.50 -11.23 13.35
N ASP A 289 -11.41 -12.17 13.14
CA ASP A 289 -11.49 -12.94 11.90
C ASP A 289 -12.09 -12.10 10.77
N VAL A 290 -11.65 -12.33 9.52
CA VAL A 290 -12.24 -11.68 8.34
C VAL A 290 -13.71 -12.09 8.16
N GLY A 291 -14.05 -13.31 8.57
CA GLY A 291 -15.39 -13.89 8.42
C GLY A 291 -15.66 -14.40 7.01
N THR A 292 -16.94 -14.53 6.65
CA THR A 292 -17.36 -15.01 5.34
C THR A 292 -17.38 -13.87 4.33
N ILE A 293 -16.73 -14.08 3.19
CA ILE A 293 -16.76 -13.19 2.02
C ILE A 293 -17.60 -13.89 0.96
N LYS A 294 -18.76 -13.31 0.66
CA LYS A 294 -19.63 -13.79 -0.42
C LYS A 294 -19.26 -13.07 -1.70
N VAL A 295 -18.96 -13.84 -2.74
CA VAL A 295 -18.62 -13.37 -4.08
C VAL A 295 -19.66 -13.90 -5.04
N THR A 296 -20.19 -13.04 -5.92
CA THR A 296 -21.12 -13.43 -6.98
C THR A 296 -20.58 -12.96 -8.32
N LEU A 297 -20.45 -13.86 -9.29
CA LEU A 297 -20.13 -13.54 -10.68
C LEU A 297 -21.31 -13.90 -11.57
N LEU A 298 -21.84 -12.88 -12.25
CA LEU A 298 -22.99 -12.99 -13.15
C LEU A 298 -22.61 -12.51 -14.55
N PRO A 299 -23.11 -13.15 -15.62
CA PRO A 299 -22.99 -12.60 -16.97
C PRO A 299 -23.87 -11.37 -17.10
N LEU A 300 -23.37 -10.34 -17.77
CA LEU A 300 -24.14 -9.17 -18.17
C LEU A 300 -24.04 -9.01 -19.68
N SER A 301 -25.18 -9.10 -20.36
CA SER A 301 -25.25 -8.83 -21.80
C SER A 301 -25.09 -7.33 -22.06
N SER A 302 -24.29 -6.98 -23.06
CA SER A 302 -24.08 -5.60 -23.49
C SER A 302 -24.11 -5.56 -25.02
N PRO A 303 -24.84 -4.61 -25.64
CA PRO A 303 -24.87 -4.49 -27.10
C PRO A 303 -23.50 -4.17 -27.72
N PHE A 304 -22.51 -3.78 -26.90
CA PHE A 304 -21.16 -3.41 -27.34
C PHE A 304 -20.16 -4.57 -27.34
N TYR A 305 -20.59 -5.76 -26.89
CA TYR A 305 -19.74 -6.95 -26.76
C TYR A 305 -20.46 -8.17 -27.30
N LYS A 306 -19.74 -9.00 -28.08
CA LYS A 306 -20.26 -10.29 -28.53
C LYS A 306 -20.41 -11.27 -27.36
N GLU A 307 -19.47 -11.19 -26.44
CA GLU A 307 -19.38 -12.02 -25.26
C GLU A 307 -19.94 -11.27 -24.03
N PRO A 308 -20.64 -11.93 -23.09
CA PRO A 308 -21.15 -11.28 -21.90
C PRO A 308 -20.01 -10.76 -21.02
N LEU A 309 -20.21 -9.58 -20.44
CA LEU A 309 -19.35 -9.00 -19.42
C LEU A 309 -19.50 -9.74 -18.09
N LYS A 310 -18.48 -9.67 -17.23
CA LYS A 310 -18.50 -10.29 -15.89
C LYS A 310 -18.91 -9.26 -14.84
N SER A 311 -20.15 -9.32 -14.38
CA SER A 311 -20.60 -8.55 -13.23
C SER A 311 -20.14 -9.25 -11.95
N TYR A 312 -19.18 -8.63 -11.26
CA TYR A 312 -18.64 -9.12 -10.00
C TYR A 312 -19.22 -8.31 -8.84
N ARG A 313 -19.69 -9.00 -7.80
CA ARG A 313 -20.13 -8.41 -6.54
C ARG A 313 -19.47 -9.15 -5.40
N TYR A 314 -18.97 -8.42 -4.40
CA TYR A 314 -18.57 -9.01 -3.13
C TYR A 314 -19.26 -8.34 -1.95
N GLN A 315 -19.43 -9.11 -0.88
CA GLN A 315 -19.97 -8.66 0.38
C GLN A 315 -19.26 -9.37 1.53
N SER A 316 -18.83 -8.59 2.51
CA SER A 316 -18.19 -9.06 3.73
C SER A 316 -18.47 -8.09 4.87
N ASN A 317 -18.08 -8.47 6.09
CA ASN A 317 -18.11 -7.55 7.23
C ASN A 317 -17.11 -6.39 7.11
N GLN A 318 -16.14 -6.48 6.19
CA GLN A 318 -15.15 -5.42 5.94
C GLN A 318 -15.57 -4.47 4.81
N GLY A 319 -16.68 -4.78 4.12
CA GLY A 319 -17.20 -3.96 3.02
C GLY A 319 -17.82 -4.77 1.90
N SER A 320 -18.38 -4.04 0.95
CA SER A 320 -18.99 -4.58 -0.27
C SER A 320 -18.57 -3.75 -1.48
N GLY A 321 -18.69 -4.33 -2.67
CA GLY A 321 -18.39 -3.64 -3.91
C GLY A 321 -18.97 -4.37 -5.11
N ARG A 322 -19.11 -3.63 -6.21
CA ARG A 322 -19.66 -4.13 -7.47
C ARG A 322 -18.85 -3.58 -8.64
N TYR A 323 -18.42 -4.45 -9.53
CA TYR A 323 -17.59 -4.12 -10.68
C TYR A 323 -18.04 -4.90 -11.91
N LEU A 324 -17.58 -4.47 -13.08
CA LEU A 324 -17.93 -5.05 -14.36
C LEU A 324 -16.66 -5.16 -15.21
N PHE A 325 -16.37 -6.35 -15.71
CA PHE A 325 -15.12 -6.60 -16.42
C PHE A 325 -15.34 -7.26 -17.77
N GLU A 326 -14.41 -7.03 -18.69
CA GLU A 326 -14.28 -7.86 -19.89
C GLU A 326 -13.85 -9.29 -19.49
N GLN A 327 -14.12 -10.28 -20.35
CA GLN A 327 -13.96 -11.70 -20.00
C GLN A 327 -12.52 -12.13 -19.66
N ASP A 328 -11.53 -11.51 -20.30
CA ASP A 328 -10.10 -11.80 -20.14
C ASP A 328 -9.49 -11.21 -18.85
N GLN A 329 -10.18 -10.27 -18.21
CA GLN A 329 -9.63 -9.54 -17.08
C GLN A 329 -9.66 -10.36 -15.79
N LYS A 330 -8.51 -10.45 -15.11
CA LYS A 330 -8.36 -11.21 -13.86
C LYS A 330 -8.74 -10.38 -12.65
N LEU A 331 -9.29 -11.09 -11.66
CA LEU A 331 -9.69 -10.54 -10.38
C LEU A 331 -9.04 -11.35 -9.25
N TYR A 332 -8.51 -10.62 -8.27
CA TYR A 332 -7.86 -11.19 -7.11
C TYR A 332 -8.48 -10.68 -5.81
N ILE A 333 -8.86 -11.58 -4.91
CA ILE A 333 -9.27 -11.22 -3.54
C ILE A 333 -8.18 -11.65 -2.58
N THR A 334 -7.75 -10.74 -1.72
CA THR A 334 -6.89 -11.06 -0.58
C THR A 334 -7.66 -10.85 0.71
N ALA A 335 -7.77 -11.90 1.52
CA ALA A 335 -8.44 -11.90 2.80
C ALA A 335 -7.44 -12.23 3.91
N ILE A 336 -7.19 -11.27 4.81
CA ILE A 336 -6.14 -11.37 5.85
C ILE A 336 -6.74 -11.14 7.23
N GLY A 337 -6.63 -12.14 8.10
CA GLY A 337 -7.01 -12.01 9.50
C GLY A 337 -6.13 -11.00 10.24
N GLY A 338 -6.66 -10.40 11.31
CA GLY A 338 -5.94 -9.38 12.07
C GLY A 338 -4.76 -9.97 12.84
N ARG A 339 -3.78 -9.13 13.18
CA ARG A 339 -2.68 -9.54 14.09
C ARG A 339 -3.12 -9.52 15.55
N GLY A 340 -2.77 -10.54 16.31
CA GLY A 340 -2.97 -10.60 17.76
C GLY A 340 -2.14 -9.56 18.51
N GLY A 341 -2.65 -9.07 19.63
CA GLY A 341 -2.00 -8.05 20.44
C GLY A 341 -0.82 -8.65 21.20
N SER A 342 0.25 -7.89 21.42
CA SER A 342 1.36 -8.39 22.25
C SER A 342 0.99 -8.35 23.73
N GLY A 343 1.46 -9.30 24.51
CA GLY A 343 1.36 -9.27 25.96
C GLY A 343 2.19 -8.14 26.57
N GLY A 344 1.75 -7.60 27.68
CA GLY A 344 2.46 -6.59 28.45
C GLY A 344 3.57 -7.21 29.28
N ASN A 345 4.68 -6.51 29.46
CA ASN A 345 5.75 -6.96 30.37
C ASN A 345 5.32 -6.84 31.83
N GLY A 346 5.75 -7.77 32.68
CA GLY A 346 5.63 -7.67 34.13
C GLY A 346 6.56 -6.60 34.71
N GLY A 347 6.16 -5.98 35.81
CA GLY A 347 6.97 -5.01 36.54
C GLY A 347 8.01 -5.69 37.44
N ASN A 348 9.12 -5.02 37.71
CA ASN A 348 10.17 -5.56 38.58
C ASN A 348 9.72 -5.57 40.05
N GLY A 349 10.21 -6.53 40.83
CA GLY A 349 10.04 -6.52 42.28
C GLY A 349 10.87 -5.43 42.95
N GLY A 350 10.35 -4.86 44.04
CA GLY A 350 11.09 -3.90 44.85
C GLY A 350 12.20 -4.58 45.65
N ASN A 351 13.31 -3.88 45.84
CA ASN A 351 14.40 -4.37 46.69
C ASN A 351 14.01 -4.34 48.18
N GLY A 352 14.59 -5.22 48.98
CA GLY A 352 14.51 -5.12 50.44
C GLY A 352 15.34 -3.95 50.96
N GLY A 353 14.91 -3.38 52.09
CA GLY A 353 15.62 -2.31 52.78
C GLY A 353 16.75 -2.86 53.65
N ASN A 354 17.77 -2.06 53.91
CA ASN A 354 18.89 -2.49 54.75
C ASN A 354 18.53 -2.43 56.24
N GLY A 355 19.03 -3.40 57.00
CA GLY A 355 19.01 -3.36 58.45
C GLY A 355 20.00 -2.34 59.01
N GLU A 356 19.63 -1.71 60.11
CA GLU A 356 20.42 -0.67 60.77
C GLU A 356 21.50 -1.29 61.67
N ALA A 357 22.62 -0.61 61.86
CA ALA A 357 23.62 -1.06 62.82
C ALA A 357 23.14 -0.94 64.27
N GLY A 358 23.55 -1.88 65.12
CA GLY A 358 23.37 -1.78 66.56
C GLY A 358 24.24 -0.67 67.17
N SER A 359 23.76 -0.07 68.25
CA SER A 359 24.48 1.03 68.92
C SER A 359 25.61 0.49 69.80
N ALA A 360 26.64 1.31 70.04
CA ALA A 360 27.72 0.94 70.94
C ALA A 360 27.22 0.77 72.39
N GLY A 361 27.83 -0.16 73.12
CA GLY A 361 27.64 -0.31 74.54
C GLY A 361 28.31 0.83 75.32
N ARG A 362 27.81 1.12 76.52
CA ARG A 362 28.30 2.25 77.31
C ARG A 362 29.67 1.98 77.95
N LYS A 363 30.50 3.02 78.06
CA LYS A 363 31.73 2.96 78.86
C LYS A 363 31.44 2.73 80.36
N GLY A 364 32.14 1.80 80.99
CA GLY A 364 32.07 1.58 82.43
C GLY A 364 32.69 2.73 83.24
N SER A 365 32.21 2.96 84.47
CA SER A 365 32.74 4.02 85.34
C SER A 365 34.19 3.76 85.71
N ASN A 366 35.06 4.78 85.68
CA ASN A 366 36.44 4.62 86.13
C ASN A 366 36.50 4.23 87.61
N ALA A 367 37.57 3.53 87.99
CA ALA A 367 37.85 3.24 89.38
C ALA A 367 38.16 4.54 90.15
N SER A 368 37.94 4.52 91.46
CA SER A 368 38.35 5.57 92.39
C SER A 368 39.18 4.94 93.53
N ALA A 369 39.71 5.75 94.45
CA ALA A 369 40.35 5.22 95.65
C ALA A 369 39.44 4.26 96.45
N TYR A 370 38.12 4.38 96.30
CA TYR A 370 37.13 3.67 97.11
C TYR A 370 36.38 2.56 96.35
N SER A 371 36.46 2.52 95.02
CA SER A 371 35.69 1.56 94.20
C SER A 371 36.46 1.11 92.95
N SER A 372 36.30 -0.16 92.58
CA SER A 372 36.79 -0.67 91.30
C SER A 372 36.01 -0.06 90.14
N ALA A 373 36.62 -0.08 88.95
CA ALA A 373 35.97 0.38 87.74
C ALA A 373 34.78 -0.53 87.37
N GLY A 374 33.74 0.06 86.79
CA GLY A 374 32.62 -0.68 86.20
C GLY A 374 32.99 -1.26 84.85
N SER A 375 32.43 -2.42 84.51
CA SER A 375 32.53 -2.97 83.16
C SER A 375 31.74 -2.12 82.16
N GLY A 376 32.16 -2.12 80.90
CA GLY A 376 31.39 -1.55 79.82
C GLY A 376 30.14 -2.37 79.52
N GLY A 377 29.09 -1.71 79.04
CA GLY A 377 27.84 -2.36 78.62
C GLY A 377 28.01 -3.10 77.29
N SER A 378 27.16 -4.09 77.03
CA SER A 378 27.14 -4.79 75.74
C SER A 378 26.67 -3.85 74.62
N GLY A 379 27.19 -4.04 73.41
CA GLY A 379 26.67 -3.39 72.22
C GLY A 379 25.32 -3.96 71.79
N GLY A 380 24.53 -3.16 71.08
CA GLY A 380 23.26 -3.60 70.50
C GLY A 380 23.45 -4.48 69.27
N ASN A 381 22.45 -5.30 68.96
CA ASN A 381 22.45 -6.13 67.75
C ASN A 381 22.20 -5.28 66.50
N GLY A 382 22.75 -5.68 65.36
CA GLY A 382 22.34 -5.11 64.08
C GLY A 382 20.94 -5.60 63.69
N GLY A 383 20.16 -4.74 63.04
CA GLY A 383 18.88 -5.12 62.46
C GLY A 383 19.02 -6.01 61.23
N ASP A 384 18.00 -6.80 60.95
CA ASP A 384 17.95 -7.65 59.77
C ASP A 384 17.68 -6.81 58.50
N GLY A 385 18.24 -7.20 57.36
CA GLY A 385 17.85 -6.67 56.06
C GLY A 385 16.53 -7.27 55.60
N GLY A 386 15.69 -6.46 54.94
CA GLY A 386 14.42 -6.90 54.38
C GLY A 386 14.58 -7.75 53.12
N ASP A 387 13.57 -8.54 52.81
CA ASP A 387 13.53 -9.38 51.62
C ASP A 387 13.25 -8.55 50.36
N GLY A 388 13.92 -8.91 49.26
CA GLY A 388 13.56 -8.44 47.93
C GLY A 388 12.27 -9.11 47.46
N ALA A 389 11.40 -8.36 46.80
CA ALA A 389 10.12 -8.89 46.35
C ALA A 389 10.17 -9.54 44.97
N ARG A 390 9.19 -10.39 44.68
CA ARG A 390 9.07 -11.04 43.38
C ARG A 390 8.74 -10.04 42.26
N GLY A 391 9.28 -10.26 41.06
CA GLY A 391 8.84 -9.60 39.84
C GLY A 391 7.46 -10.09 39.37
N GLY A 392 6.77 -9.26 38.59
CA GLY A 392 5.52 -9.61 37.94
C GLY A 392 5.74 -10.51 36.72
N ASN A 393 4.75 -11.33 36.40
CA ASN A 393 4.77 -12.15 35.19
C ASN A 393 4.50 -11.28 33.95
N GLY A 394 5.04 -11.67 32.80
CA GLY A 394 4.63 -11.11 31.51
C GLY A 394 3.27 -11.67 31.09
N GLY A 395 2.46 -10.86 30.40
CA GLY A 395 1.19 -11.29 29.83
C GLY A 395 1.38 -12.09 28.54
N ASP A 396 0.37 -12.87 28.19
CA ASP A 396 0.37 -13.69 26.98
C ASP A 396 0.10 -12.83 25.73
N GLY A 397 0.67 -13.23 24.60
CA GLY A 397 0.34 -12.68 23.29
C GLY A 397 -1.02 -13.20 22.81
N GLY A 398 -1.83 -12.29 22.27
CA GLY A 398 -3.12 -12.64 21.70
C GLY A 398 -3.00 -13.43 20.40
N GLN A 399 -4.01 -14.25 20.10
CA GLN A 399 -4.08 -15.06 18.88
C GLN A 399 -4.29 -14.20 17.63
N GLY A 400 -3.70 -14.62 16.50
CA GLY A 400 -4.00 -14.05 15.19
C GLY A 400 -5.40 -14.40 14.72
N GLY A 401 -6.07 -13.47 14.03
CA GLY A 401 -7.40 -13.69 13.46
C GLY A 401 -7.35 -14.63 12.25
N ARG A 402 -8.41 -15.39 12.00
CA ARG A 402 -8.50 -16.29 10.85
C ARG A 402 -8.72 -15.52 9.54
N GLY A 403 -8.20 -16.07 8.45
CA GLY A 403 -8.35 -15.49 7.10
C GLY A 403 -9.78 -15.50 6.57
N GLY A 404 -10.67 -16.31 7.16
CA GLY A 404 -12.09 -16.36 6.82
C GLY A 404 -12.44 -17.42 5.78
N PHE A 405 -13.57 -17.24 5.10
CA PHE A 405 -14.07 -18.17 4.08
C PHE A 405 -14.58 -17.40 2.87
N VAL A 406 -14.04 -17.68 1.68
CA VAL A 406 -14.49 -17.05 0.44
C VAL A 406 -15.44 -18.01 -0.28
N GLN A 407 -16.72 -17.65 -0.33
CA GLN A 407 -17.73 -18.38 -1.08
C GLN A 407 -17.98 -17.70 -2.41
N VAL A 408 -17.68 -18.38 -3.51
CA VAL A 408 -17.80 -17.87 -4.87
C VAL A 408 -19.01 -18.51 -5.55
N SER A 409 -20.04 -17.73 -5.80
CA SER A 409 -21.21 -18.12 -6.57
C SER A 409 -21.03 -17.74 -8.04
N LEU A 410 -21.11 -18.73 -8.92
CA LEU A 410 -21.03 -18.57 -10.36
C LEU A 410 -22.39 -18.88 -10.99
N SER A 411 -22.95 -17.94 -11.75
CA SER A 411 -24.21 -18.12 -12.48
C SER A 411 -23.98 -17.97 -13.99
N GLY A 412 -24.90 -18.51 -14.80
CA GLY A 412 -24.86 -18.40 -16.26
C GLY A 412 -24.42 -19.69 -16.98
N PRO A 413 -24.26 -19.63 -18.32
CA PRO A 413 -23.89 -20.79 -19.13
C PRO A 413 -22.57 -21.43 -18.72
N THR A 414 -22.39 -22.71 -19.04
CA THR A 414 -21.16 -23.47 -18.68
C THR A 414 -19.88 -22.82 -19.20
N SER A 415 -19.90 -22.26 -20.42
CA SER A 415 -18.78 -21.51 -20.98
C SER A 415 -18.40 -20.28 -20.14
N PHE A 416 -19.40 -19.48 -19.74
CA PHE A 416 -19.19 -18.33 -18.86
C PHE A 416 -18.63 -18.75 -17.49
N ARG A 417 -19.20 -19.79 -16.87
CA ARG A 417 -18.74 -20.28 -15.56
C ARG A 417 -17.28 -20.75 -15.61
N ALA A 418 -16.86 -21.40 -16.68
CA ALA A 418 -15.47 -21.82 -16.87
C ALA A 418 -14.52 -20.61 -16.95
N ILE A 419 -14.87 -19.59 -17.74
CA ILE A 419 -14.08 -18.35 -17.89
C ILE A 419 -14.04 -17.55 -16.59
N ALA A 420 -15.20 -17.39 -15.93
CA ALA A 420 -15.32 -16.71 -14.65
C ALA A 420 -14.46 -17.39 -13.57
N ARG A 421 -14.44 -18.73 -13.54
CA ARG A 421 -13.59 -19.51 -12.63
C ARG A 421 -12.11 -19.30 -12.91
N ASN A 422 -11.69 -19.36 -14.17
CA ASN A 422 -10.28 -19.22 -14.56
C ASN A 422 -9.73 -17.78 -14.39
N SER A 423 -10.61 -16.79 -14.34
CA SER A 423 -10.25 -15.38 -14.15
C SER A 423 -10.38 -14.89 -12.71
N PHE A 424 -10.83 -15.76 -11.79
CA PHE A 424 -10.93 -15.46 -10.37
C PHE A 424 -9.85 -16.20 -9.58
N SER A 425 -9.17 -15.48 -8.70
CA SER A 425 -8.28 -16.08 -7.71
C SER A 425 -8.46 -15.40 -6.36
N ALA A 426 -8.22 -16.13 -5.28
CA ALA A 426 -8.26 -15.58 -3.95
C ALA A 426 -7.15 -16.19 -3.08
N LYS A 427 -6.59 -15.37 -2.19
CA LYS A 427 -5.67 -15.77 -1.14
C LYS A 427 -6.29 -15.44 0.21
N VAL A 428 -6.35 -16.46 1.06
CA VAL A 428 -7.01 -16.38 2.36
C VAL A 428 -6.03 -16.83 3.43
N SER A 429 -5.49 -15.88 4.20
CA SER A 429 -4.47 -16.15 5.22
C SER A 429 -4.90 -15.63 6.57
N GLY A 430 -4.60 -16.38 7.64
CA GLY A 430 -4.74 -15.85 8.99
C GLY A 430 -3.71 -14.74 9.28
N GLY A 431 -3.99 -13.96 10.31
CA GLY A 431 -3.06 -12.99 10.86
C GLY A 431 -2.06 -13.65 11.79
N SER A 432 -0.98 -12.93 12.10
CA SER A 432 0.03 -13.41 13.04
C SER A 432 -0.44 -13.30 14.49
N GLY A 433 0.09 -14.18 15.34
CA GLY A 433 -0.06 -14.05 16.79
C GLY A 433 0.71 -12.83 17.33
N GLY A 434 0.31 -12.40 18.52
CA GLY A 434 1.02 -11.41 19.31
C GLY A 434 2.23 -12.00 20.03
N ASN A 435 3.22 -11.18 20.32
CA ASN A 435 4.39 -11.62 21.07
C ASN A 435 4.07 -11.76 22.56
N ALA A 436 4.76 -12.66 23.24
CA ALA A 436 4.73 -12.75 24.69
C ALA A 436 5.28 -11.47 25.37
N GLY A 437 4.70 -11.12 26.51
CA GLY A 437 5.28 -10.17 27.45
C GLY A 437 6.45 -10.79 28.23
N GLN A 438 7.47 -9.99 28.54
CA GLN A 438 8.61 -10.41 29.34
C GLN A 438 8.29 -10.31 30.84
N ALA A 439 8.87 -11.20 31.63
CA ALA A 439 8.74 -11.14 33.08
C ALA A 439 9.56 -10.00 33.69
N GLY A 440 9.07 -9.45 34.81
CA GLY A 440 9.85 -8.57 35.65
C GLY A 440 10.88 -9.34 36.48
N SER A 441 12.02 -8.71 36.76
CA SER A 441 13.04 -9.28 37.64
C SER A 441 12.58 -9.26 39.10
N GLY A 442 13.09 -10.17 39.92
CA GLY A 442 12.98 -10.04 41.37
C GLY A 442 13.81 -8.87 41.90
N GLY A 443 13.40 -8.33 43.05
CA GLY A 443 14.15 -7.32 43.79
C GLY A 443 15.29 -7.95 44.58
N SER A 444 16.36 -7.19 44.79
CA SER A 444 17.51 -7.63 45.58
C SER A 444 17.20 -7.64 47.08
N ALA A 445 17.88 -8.52 47.80
CA ALA A 445 17.87 -8.53 49.27
C ALA A 445 18.43 -7.24 49.88
N GLY A 446 17.91 -6.85 51.04
CA GLY A 446 18.53 -5.86 51.91
C GLY A 446 19.73 -6.43 52.67
N SER A 447 20.75 -5.61 52.91
CA SER A 447 21.92 -6.01 53.70
C SER A 447 21.61 -6.04 55.19
N ARG A 448 22.25 -6.94 55.92
CA ARG A 448 22.24 -6.94 57.40
C ARG A 448 22.85 -5.67 58.00
N GLY A 449 22.35 -5.30 59.17
CA GLY A 449 22.95 -4.33 60.07
C GLY A 449 24.18 -4.89 60.79
N ALA A 450 25.16 -4.02 61.02
CA ALA A 450 26.36 -4.37 61.78
C ALA A 450 26.06 -4.49 63.28
N ALA A 451 26.80 -5.34 63.99
CA ALA A 451 26.77 -5.38 65.44
C ALA A 451 27.31 -4.08 66.05
N GLY A 452 26.67 -3.60 67.12
CA GLY A 452 27.22 -2.54 67.95
C GLY A 452 28.44 -3.03 68.74
N PRO A 453 29.53 -2.26 68.82
CA PRO A 453 30.68 -2.65 69.64
C PRO A 453 30.32 -2.60 71.12
N GLY A 454 30.89 -3.49 71.93
CA GLY A 454 30.76 -3.40 73.38
C GLY A 454 31.50 -2.19 73.94
N GLY A 455 30.95 -1.60 75.01
CA GLY A 455 31.52 -0.42 75.63
C GLY A 455 32.85 -0.71 76.32
N PRO A 456 33.80 0.24 76.32
CA PRO A 456 35.06 0.04 77.04
C PRO A 456 34.82 -0.04 78.55
N GLY A 457 35.62 -0.84 79.26
CA GLY A 457 35.61 -0.82 80.72
C GLY A 457 36.09 0.51 81.29
N GLY A 458 35.80 0.78 82.56
CA GLY A 458 36.35 1.93 83.26
C GLY A 458 37.87 1.81 83.47
N ASN A 459 38.56 2.93 83.47
CA ASN A 459 40.02 2.94 83.66
C ASN A 459 40.38 2.51 85.10
N PRO A 460 41.51 1.81 85.30
CA PRO A 460 42.02 1.50 86.64
C PRO A 460 42.42 2.77 87.39
N TYR A 461 42.49 2.69 88.72
CA TYR A 461 42.96 3.77 89.58
C TYR A 461 44.23 3.30 90.29
N TYR A 462 45.28 4.10 90.23
CA TYR A 462 46.53 3.86 90.93
C TYR A 462 47.00 5.15 91.59
N ASP A 463 47.23 5.08 92.89
CA ASP A 463 47.85 6.15 93.67
C ASP A 463 49.00 5.54 94.48
N SER A 464 50.21 6.06 94.28
CA SER A 464 51.40 5.59 94.98
C SER A 464 51.36 5.84 96.49
N ASN A 465 50.49 6.76 96.96
CA ASN A 465 50.26 7.13 98.36
C ASN A 465 51.52 7.00 99.23
N CYS A 466 52.54 7.77 98.83
CA CYS A 466 53.85 7.78 99.47
C CYS A 466 53.90 8.89 100.51
N THR A 467 54.23 8.52 101.73
CA THR A 467 54.51 9.48 102.81
C THR A 467 56.02 9.51 103.01
N ILE A 468 56.63 10.68 102.83
CA ILE A 468 58.07 10.90 103.05
C ILE A 468 58.25 11.36 104.49
N ASP A 469 58.96 10.58 105.28
CA ASP A 469 59.42 11.01 106.60
C ASP A 469 60.68 11.88 106.43
N TYR A 470 60.49 13.20 106.50
CA TYR A 470 61.56 14.19 106.32
C TYR A 470 62.63 14.16 107.44
N SER A 471 62.41 13.44 108.55
CA SER A 471 63.38 13.33 109.63
C SER A 471 64.43 12.22 109.38
N THR A 472 64.06 11.18 108.65
CA THR A 472 64.91 10.00 108.36
C THR A 472 65.26 9.86 106.88
N GLY A 473 64.57 10.60 106.00
CA GLY A 473 64.69 10.46 104.54
C GLY A 473 64.03 9.20 103.99
N TYR A 474 63.32 8.43 104.82
CA TYR A 474 62.69 7.18 104.42
C TYR A 474 61.30 7.45 103.83
N SER A 475 61.06 7.01 102.60
CA SER A 475 59.72 7.05 101.98
C SER A 475 59.00 5.72 102.19
N SER A 476 57.81 5.75 102.81
CA SER A 476 56.93 4.59 102.90
C SER A 476 55.71 4.80 102.00
N CYS A 477 55.56 3.93 101.01
CA CYS A 477 54.44 3.96 100.07
C CYS A 477 53.50 2.78 100.37
N ASN A 478 52.22 3.08 100.58
CA ASN A 478 51.18 2.05 100.61
C ASN A 478 50.24 2.26 99.42
N PRO A 479 50.64 1.81 98.22
CA PRO A 479 49.94 2.16 97.00
C PRO A 479 48.53 1.58 96.99
N ILE A 480 47.55 2.43 96.67
CA ILE A 480 46.16 2.01 96.46
C ILE A 480 46.00 1.72 94.97
N SER A 481 45.75 0.45 94.63
CA SER A 481 45.48 0.03 93.26
C SER A 481 44.09 -0.59 93.16
N LYS A 482 43.29 -0.13 92.20
CA LYS A 482 41.98 -0.71 91.86
C LYS A 482 41.96 -1.09 90.37
N PRO A 483 41.50 -2.32 90.05
CA PRO A 483 41.51 -2.81 88.68
C PRO A 483 40.53 -2.04 87.79
N GLY A 484 40.84 -2.02 86.49
CA GLY A 484 39.96 -1.52 85.44
C GLY A 484 38.74 -2.43 85.24
N GLY A 485 37.71 -1.89 84.58
CA GLY A 485 36.52 -2.65 84.22
C GLY A 485 36.76 -3.48 82.98
N TYR A 486 35.97 -4.53 82.79
CA TYR A 486 36.02 -5.33 81.56
C TYR A 486 35.32 -4.60 80.42
N GLN A 487 35.79 -4.80 79.19
CA GLN A 487 35.06 -4.37 78.00
C GLN A 487 33.76 -5.17 77.87
N GLY A 488 32.66 -4.51 77.52
CA GLY A 488 31.40 -5.18 77.23
C GLY A 488 31.49 -6.03 75.97
N SER A 489 30.61 -7.02 75.83
CA SER A 489 30.54 -7.83 74.61
C SER A 489 29.98 -7.00 73.43
N ALA A 490 30.44 -7.27 72.21
CA ALA A 490 29.76 -6.77 71.02
C ALA A 490 28.35 -7.39 70.90
N GLY A 491 27.44 -6.70 70.24
CA GLY A 491 26.17 -7.28 69.80
C GLY A 491 26.37 -8.33 68.71
N SER A 492 25.27 -8.91 68.23
CA SER A 492 25.26 -9.79 67.06
C SER A 492 24.98 -9.02 65.77
N TYR A 493 25.48 -9.51 64.64
CA TYR A 493 25.10 -8.99 63.33
C TYR A 493 23.67 -9.40 63.00
N GLY A 494 22.94 -8.53 62.30
CA GLY A 494 21.68 -8.92 61.70
C GLY A 494 21.85 -9.98 60.60
N ARG A 495 20.75 -10.44 60.04
CA ARG A 495 20.68 -11.33 58.89
C ARG A 495 20.42 -10.53 57.63
N SER A 496 21.01 -10.96 56.51
CA SER A 496 20.65 -10.37 55.22
C SER A 496 19.30 -10.92 54.79
N GLY A 497 18.53 -10.13 54.05
CA GLY A 497 17.33 -10.61 53.40
C GLY A 497 17.64 -11.62 52.29
N SER A 498 16.58 -12.15 51.70
CA SER A 498 16.61 -13.00 50.52
C SER A 498 16.23 -12.20 49.27
N SER A 499 16.80 -12.56 48.11
CA SER A 499 16.43 -11.90 46.85
C SER A 499 15.12 -12.47 46.33
N GLY A 500 14.28 -11.60 45.80
CA GLY A 500 13.03 -11.97 45.16
C GLY A 500 13.26 -12.78 43.89
N ARG A 501 12.30 -13.64 43.56
CA ARG A 501 12.32 -14.40 42.29
C ARG A 501 11.82 -13.51 41.15
N SER A 502 12.31 -13.75 39.93
CA SER A 502 11.71 -13.17 38.73
C SER A 502 10.31 -13.74 38.48
N GLY A 503 9.50 -13.02 37.71
CA GLY A 503 8.27 -13.57 37.16
C GLY A 503 8.54 -14.62 36.07
N SER A 504 7.48 -15.14 35.48
CA SER A 504 7.53 -15.93 34.24
C SER A 504 7.22 -15.08 33.01
N ASN A 505 7.87 -15.36 31.88
CA ASN A 505 7.47 -14.78 30.60
C ASN A 505 6.08 -15.31 30.21
N GLY A 506 5.34 -14.52 29.45
CA GLY A 506 4.12 -14.98 28.79
C GLY A 506 4.42 -15.95 27.64
N SER A 507 3.36 -16.48 27.05
CA SER A 507 3.39 -17.29 25.84
C SER A 507 3.08 -16.43 24.62
N SER A 508 3.68 -16.75 23.48
CA SER A 508 3.33 -16.06 22.23
C SER A 508 2.00 -16.58 21.70
N GLY A 509 1.22 -15.70 21.08
CA GLY A 509 0.02 -16.09 20.36
C GLY A 509 0.36 -16.92 19.12
N SER A 510 -0.55 -17.81 18.75
CA SER A 510 -0.45 -18.58 17.50
C SER A 510 -0.98 -17.78 16.31
N TYR A 511 -0.55 -18.20 15.12
CA TYR A 511 -1.08 -17.68 13.86
C TYR A 511 -2.53 -18.10 13.70
N GLY A 512 -3.36 -17.20 13.17
CA GLY A 512 -4.69 -17.55 12.72
C GLY A 512 -4.61 -18.56 11.58
N SER A 513 -5.59 -19.46 11.51
CA SER A 513 -5.65 -20.42 10.40
C SER A 513 -5.87 -19.69 9.07
N SER A 514 -5.21 -20.19 8.03
CA SER A 514 -5.60 -19.89 6.66
C SER A 514 -7.05 -20.29 6.44
N GLY A 515 -7.71 -19.54 5.57
CA GLY A 515 -9.07 -19.85 5.18
C GLY A 515 -9.14 -20.72 3.94
N SER A 516 -10.34 -20.90 3.42
CA SER A 516 -10.58 -21.63 2.18
C SER A 516 -11.43 -20.84 1.20
N VAL A 517 -11.33 -21.25 -0.07
CA VAL A 517 -12.12 -20.73 -1.18
C VAL A 517 -12.99 -21.87 -1.67
N SER A 518 -14.30 -21.65 -1.75
CA SER A 518 -15.24 -22.63 -2.26
C SER A 518 -16.05 -22.05 -3.41
N PHE A 519 -16.21 -22.83 -4.47
CA PHE A 519 -17.05 -22.48 -5.61
C PHE A 519 -18.39 -23.20 -5.47
N VAL A 520 -19.46 -22.43 -5.44
CA VAL A 520 -20.83 -22.94 -5.45
C VAL A 520 -21.46 -22.58 -6.78
N ASN A 521 -22.02 -23.57 -7.46
CA ASN A 521 -22.90 -23.31 -8.59
C ASN A 521 -24.25 -22.87 -8.00
N SER A 522 -24.63 -21.62 -8.21
CA SER A 522 -26.03 -21.25 -7.99
C SER A 522 -26.84 -22.00 -9.05
N GLY A 523 -27.79 -22.84 -8.62
CA GLY A 523 -28.79 -23.41 -9.52
C GLY A 523 -29.40 -22.28 -10.35
N GLY A 524 -29.37 -22.46 -11.67
CA GLY A 524 -30.01 -21.54 -12.61
C GLY A 524 -31.51 -21.68 -12.56
#